data_AF-A0A950KLI9-F1
#
_entry.id   AF-A0A950KLI9-F1
#
_cell.length_a   1.000
_cell.length_b   1.000
_cell.length_c   1.000
_cell.angle_alpha   90.00
_cell.angle_beta   90.00
_cell.angle_gamma   90.00
#
_symmetry.space_group_name_H-M   'P 1'
#
loop_
_entity.id
_entity.type
_entity.pdbx_description
1 polymer ?
#
loop_
_entity_poly.entity_id
_entity_poly.type
_entity_poly.pdbx_seq_one_letter_code
_entity_poly.pdbx_strand_id
1 'polypeptide(L)'
;MSTRGRSRSFWGTVAACAPAVLLLAFASPAVAKTPKNTGNDISWPQCGGPYPSGEHFGIVGVNGGVANDANGCVSHEVAWAQSSPGLASPSQSRTSLYINTADPGPAPGVTDWPRSGTDMFGTCNGSWSEPCAYLYGQQRATYSYNLVSAVNLDLASTAPWWLDIETSNTWATPPTKGYQGLNVAA
;
A
#
# COMPACT_ATOMS: atom_id res chain seq x y z
N MET A 1 56.10 -97.25 31.73
CA MET A 1 54.66 -97.41 32.05
C MET A 1 54.06 -96.04 32.31
N SER A 2 52.93 -95.73 31.64
CA SER A 2 51.92 -94.70 31.95
C SER A 2 52.34 -93.21 31.96
N THR A 3 51.59 -92.22 31.48
CA THR A 3 50.44 -92.09 30.57
C THR A 3 50.31 -90.59 30.21
N ARG A 4 49.58 -90.31 29.14
CA ARG A 4 49.31 -89.02 28.48
C ARG A 4 48.73 -87.91 29.37
N GLY A 5 48.87 -86.67 28.89
CA GLY A 5 47.95 -85.56 29.18
C GLY A 5 48.28 -84.29 28.38
N ARG A 6 47.54 -84.02 27.30
CA ARG A 6 47.60 -82.81 26.46
C ARG A 6 46.54 -81.82 26.96
N SER A 7 46.86 -80.53 27.06
CA SER A 7 45.86 -79.47 26.91
C SER A 7 46.43 -78.34 26.05
N ARG A 8 45.63 -77.90 25.08
CA ARG A 8 45.84 -76.71 24.25
C ARG A 8 44.86 -75.65 24.76
N SER A 9 45.29 -74.40 24.81
CA SER A 9 44.37 -73.26 24.89
C SER A 9 44.87 -72.16 23.95
N PHE A 10 43.90 -71.57 23.25
CA PHE A 10 43.99 -70.74 22.06
C PHE A 10 43.42 -69.36 22.45
N TRP A 11 44.11 -68.29 22.01
CA TRP A 11 43.54 -67.02 21.51
C TRP A 11 43.28 -65.85 22.46
N GLY A 12 43.59 -64.66 21.91
CA GLY A 12 43.18 -63.36 22.43
C GLY A 12 43.94 -62.20 21.78
N THR A 13 43.72 -61.96 20.48
CA THR A 13 44.13 -60.73 19.78
C THR A 13 43.39 -59.53 20.38
N VAL A 14 44.13 -58.52 20.84
CA VAL A 14 43.58 -57.26 21.36
C VAL A 14 43.21 -56.35 20.19
N ALA A 15 41.92 -56.17 19.94
CA ALA A 15 41.42 -55.15 19.02
C ALA A 15 41.35 -53.79 19.76
N ALA A 16 42.18 -52.83 19.36
CA ALA A 16 42.13 -51.47 19.86
C ALA A 16 40.91 -50.73 19.30
N CYS A 17 39.97 -50.35 20.17
CA CYS A 17 38.88 -49.42 19.84
C CYS A 17 39.43 -47.98 19.83
N ALA A 18 39.37 -47.31 18.68
CA ALA A 18 39.51 -45.86 18.58
C ALA A 18 38.14 -45.20 18.89
N PRO A 19 38.07 -44.10 19.66
CA PRO A 19 36.80 -43.42 19.89
C PRO A 19 36.51 -42.49 18.70
N ALA A 20 35.42 -42.75 17.98
CA ALA A 20 34.86 -41.81 17.03
C ALA A 20 34.22 -40.65 17.82
N VAL A 21 34.86 -39.49 17.82
CA VAL A 21 34.27 -38.25 18.37
C VAL A 21 33.18 -37.80 17.40
N LEU A 22 31.92 -38.08 17.79
CA LEU A 22 30.74 -37.66 17.05
C LEU A 22 30.50 -36.16 17.32
N LEU A 23 30.94 -35.29 16.40
CA LEU A 23 30.57 -33.88 16.39
C LEU A 23 29.08 -33.75 16.05
N LEU A 24 28.23 -33.67 17.07
CA LEU A 24 26.83 -33.29 16.92
C LEU A 24 26.75 -31.80 16.59
N ALA A 25 26.75 -31.48 15.30
CA ALA A 25 26.39 -30.16 14.82
C ALA A 25 24.91 -29.92 15.12
N PHE A 26 24.60 -29.11 16.14
CA PHE A 26 23.26 -28.58 16.35
C PHE A 26 22.96 -27.57 15.23
N ALA A 27 22.50 -28.07 14.08
CA ALA A 27 21.91 -27.23 13.06
C ALA A 27 20.60 -26.67 13.63
N SER A 28 20.64 -25.43 14.13
CA SER A 28 19.42 -24.68 14.40
C SER A 28 18.72 -24.47 13.05
N PRO A 29 17.40 -24.72 12.93
CA PRO A 29 16.70 -24.37 11.71
C PRO A 29 16.81 -22.86 11.53
N ALA A 30 17.50 -22.43 10.47
CA ALA A 30 17.42 -21.06 10.03
C ALA A 30 15.97 -20.84 9.55
N VAL A 31 15.17 -20.13 10.36
CA VAL A 31 13.88 -19.62 9.89
C VAL A 31 14.21 -18.59 8.82
N ALA A 32 14.09 -18.98 7.55
CA ALA A 32 14.15 -18.05 6.46
C ALA A 32 13.01 -17.04 6.65
N LYS A 33 13.35 -15.79 6.98
CA LYS A 33 12.39 -14.69 6.96
C LYS A 33 11.94 -14.56 5.51
N THR A 34 10.75 -15.02 5.18
CA THR A 34 10.18 -14.83 3.84
C THR A 34 10.28 -13.34 3.53
N PRO A 35 10.89 -12.93 2.41
CA PRO A 35 10.92 -11.53 2.03
C PRO A 35 9.49 -11.01 2.04
N LYS A 36 9.21 -10.08 2.95
CA LYS A 36 7.92 -9.39 2.97
C LYS A 36 8.05 -8.30 1.92
N ASN A 37 7.62 -8.61 0.70
CA ASN A 37 7.45 -7.63 -0.37
C ASN A 37 6.22 -6.76 -0.08
N THR A 38 6.19 -6.14 1.10
CA THR A 38 5.05 -5.38 1.62
C THR A 38 5.26 -3.91 1.34
N GLY A 39 4.21 -3.25 0.86
CA GLY A 39 4.12 -1.80 0.88
C GLY A 39 3.33 -1.32 2.09
N ASN A 40 3.46 -0.03 2.38
CA ASN A 40 2.68 0.68 3.37
C ASN A 40 1.95 1.83 2.69
N ASP A 41 0.77 2.19 3.18
CA ASP A 41 0.11 3.45 2.83
C ASP A 41 0.12 4.42 4.03
N ILE A 42 0.24 5.71 3.75
CA ILE A 42 0.10 6.78 4.74
C ILE A 42 -0.66 7.96 4.13
N SER A 43 -1.25 8.77 4.99
CA SER A 43 -1.89 10.03 4.63
C SER A 43 -1.86 11.02 5.80
N TRP A 44 -2.66 12.08 5.69
CA TRP A 44 -2.75 13.17 6.65
C TRP A 44 -2.87 12.74 8.13
N PRO A 45 -3.45 11.59 8.55
CA PRO A 45 -3.47 11.19 9.95
C PRO A 45 -2.08 10.88 10.53
N GLN A 46 -1.10 10.54 9.67
CA GLN A 46 0.30 10.31 10.07
C GLN A 46 1.13 11.62 10.07
N CYS A 47 0.54 12.74 9.66
CA CYS A 47 1.24 14.02 9.56
C CYS A 47 1.83 14.48 10.90
N GLY A 48 3.11 14.89 10.88
CA GLY A 48 3.84 15.31 12.08
C GLY A 48 4.31 14.18 13.00
N GLY A 49 4.01 12.92 12.66
CA GLY A 49 4.46 11.72 13.38
C GLY A 49 5.59 10.96 12.67
N PRO A 50 6.09 9.87 13.29
CA PRO A 50 7.01 8.95 12.62
C PRO A 50 6.26 8.15 11.55
N TYR A 51 6.88 8.02 10.37
CA TYR A 51 6.37 7.15 9.31
C TYR A 51 6.84 5.70 9.48
N PRO A 52 6.13 4.72 8.88
CA PRO A 52 6.58 3.34 8.82
C PRO A 52 7.97 3.20 8.19
N SER A 53 8.62 2.06 8.42
CA SER A 53 9.90 1.74 7.79
C SER A 53 9.96 0.27 7.37
N GLY A 54 10.82 -0.01 6.40
CA GLY A 54 11.03 -1.37 5.88
C GLY A 54 10.02 -1.79 4.81
N GLU A 55 9.18 -0.87 4.34
CA GLU A 55 8.38 -1.05 3.13
C GLU A 55 9.24 -1.16 1.88
N HIS A 56 8.72 -1.91 0.91
CA HIS A 56 9.25 -1.95 -0.44
C HIS A 56 8.66 -0.87 -1.34
N PHE A 57 7.49 -0.33 -1.01
CA PHE A 57 6.86 0.77 -1.72
C PHE A 57 5.88 1.51 -0.79
N GLY A 58 5.67 2.79 -1.06
CA GLY A 58 4.70 3.63 -0.35
C GLY A 58 3.52 4.01 -1.23
N ILE A 59 2.32 4.09 -0.64
CA ILE A 59 1.15 4.72 -1.25
C ILE A 59 0.79 5.96 -0.42
N VAL A 60 0.70 7.13 -1.05
CA VAL A 60 0.52 8.40 -0.32
C VAL A 60 -0.87 8.98 -0.62
N GLY A 61 -1.63 9.27 0.43
CA GLY A 61 -2.90 9.96 0.35
C GLY A 61 -2.68 11.45 0.13
N VAL A 62 -3.19 11.97 -0.98
CA VAL A 62 -2.95 13.36 -1.40
C VAL A 62 -3.88 14.34 -0.70
N ASN A 63 -5.04 13.87 -0.26
CA ASN A 63 -6.09 14.69 0.35
C ASN A 63 -6.08 14.65 1.88
N GLY A 64 -6.63 15.69 2.51
CA GLY A 64 -6.79 15.85 3.96
C GLY A 64 -7.96 15.07 4.57
N GLY A 65 -8.40 13.98 3.93
CA GLY A 65 -9.53 13.15 4.37
C GLY A 65 -10.85 13.43 3.65
N VAL A 66 -10.92 14.48 2.84
CA VAL A 66 -11.99 14.73 1.87
C VAL A 66 -11.42 15.26 0.55
N ALA A 67 -12.14 15.06 -0.55
CA ALA A 67 -11.66 15.33 -1.92
C ALA A 67 -11.25 16.80 -2.20
N ASN A 68 -11.67 17.74 -1.35
CA ASN A 68 -11.38 19.16 -1.50
C ASN A 68 -10.43 19.73 -0.44
N ASP A 69 -9.87 18.88 0.43
CA ASP A 69 -8.90 19.28 1.43
C ASP A 69 -7.48 18.79 1.06
N ALA A 70 -6.47 19.61 1.35
CA ALA A 70 -5.08 19.28 1.05
C ALA A 70 -4.45 18.51 2.21
N ASN A 71 -3.70 17.46 1.91
CA ASN A 71 -2.82 16.87 2.90
C ASN A 71 -1.60 17.79 3.11
N GLY A 72 -1.54 18.46 4.27
CA GLY A 72 -0.45 19.36 4.64
C GLY A 72 0.93 18.70 4.74
N CYS A 73 0.98 17.37 4.82
CA CYS A 73 2.22 16.60 4.86
C CYS A 73 2.57 15.91 3.54
N VAL A 74 1.83 16.14 2.44
CA VAL A 74 2.04 15.43 1.17
C VAL A 74 3.49 15.49 0.67
N SER A 75 4.20 16.59 0.89
CA SER A 75 5.62 16.70 0.53
C SER A 75 6.53 15.73 1.31
N HIS A 76 6.30 15.59 2.63
CA HIS A 76 7.09 14.71 3.49
C HIS A 76 6.75 13.24 3.24
N GLU A 77 5.47 12.95 3.01
CA GLU A 77 4.98 11.60 2.73
C GLU A 77 5.43 11.10 1.36
N VAL A 78 5.41 11.96 0.34
CA VAL A 78 6.00 11.65 -0.98
C VAL A 78 7.49 11.35 -0.85
N ALA A 79 8.24 12.16 -0.10
CA ALA A 79 9.67 11.92 0.11
C ALA A 79 9.94 10.58 0.82
N TRP A 80 9.10 10.23 1.81
CA TRP A 80 9.13 8.93 2.47
C TRP A 80 8.90 7.78 1.47
N ALA A 81 7.83 7.84 0.68
CA ALA A 81 7.52 6.79 -0.28
C ALA A 81 8.61 6.65 -1.36
N GLN A 82 9.19 7.77 -1.82
CA GLN A 82 10.27 7.74 -2.82
C GLN A 82 11.58 7.13 -2.30
N SER A 83 11.76 7.09 -0.98
CA SER A 83 12.91 6.42 -0.34
C SER A 83 12.80 4.89 -0.36
N SER A 84 11.62 4.34 -0.69
CA SER A 84 11.41 2.91 -0.84
C SER A 84 12.19 2.33 -2.02
N PRO A 85 12.64 1.06 -1.95
CA PRO A 85 13.41 0.44 -3.02
C PRO A 85 12.58 0.10 -4.28
N GLY A 86 11.25 -0.06 -4.14
CA GLY A 86 10.38 -0.63 -5.16
C GLY A 86 10.46 -2.17 -5.19
N LEU A 87 9.76 -2.77 -6.16
CA LEU A 87 9.92 -4.19 -6.50
C LEU A 87 10.20 -4.34 -7.99
N ALA A 88 11.15 -5.22 -8.33
CA ALA A 88 11.40 -5.61 -9.71
C ALA A 88 10.49 -6.77 -10.17
N SER A 89 10.04 -7.62 -9.25
CA SER A 89 9.21 -8.81 -9.53
C SER A 89 8.26 -9.14 -8.36
N PRO A 90 6.94 -8.92 -8.49
CA PRO A 90 6.31 -8.20 -9.60
C PRO A 90 6.82 -6.77 -9.68
N SER A 91 6.78 -6.16 -10.87
CA SER A 91 7.17 -4.76 -11.04
C SER A 91 6.20 -3.87 -10.25
N GLN A 92 6.71 -3.15 -9.26
CA GLN A 92 5.94 -2.22 -8.43
C GLN A 92 6.71 -0.90 -8.30
N SER A 93 6.03 0.20 -8.59
CA SER A 93 6.58 1.55 -8.38
C SER A 93 6.92 1.75 -6.91
N ARG A 94 8.00 2.51 -6.64
CA ARG A 94 8.38 2.93 -5.27
C ARG A 94 7.26 3.73 -4.61
N THR A 95 6.55 4.51 -5.41
CA THR A 95 5.52 5.43 -4.95
C THR A 95 4.28 5.30 -5.81
N SER A 96 3.13 5.21 -5.15
CA SER A 96 1.80 5.40 -5.73
C SER A 96 1.06 6.46 -4.93
N LEU A 97 0.01 7.00 -5.50
CA LEU A 97 -0.78 8.09 -4.92
C LEU A 97 -2.22 7.65 -4.82
N TYR A 98 -2.97 8.13 -3.83
CA TYR A 98 -4.41 7.95 -3.80
C TYR A 98 -5.13 9.26 -3.47
N ILE A 99 -6.36 9.39 -3.96
CA ILE A 99 -7.20 10.56 -3.78
C ILE A 99 -8.57 10.16 -3.28
N ASN A 100 -9.12 10.96 -2.37
CA ASN A 100 -10.51 10.79 -1.94
C ASN A 100 -11.44 11.14 -3.10
N THR A 101 -12.37 10.25 -3.39
CA THR A 101 -13.47 10.51 -4.32
C THR A 101 -14.67 11.08 -3.58
N ALA A 102 -15.46 11.91 -4.24
CA ALA A 102 -16.66 12.50 -3.66
C ALA A 102 -17.69 12.85 -4.76
N ASP A 103 -18.95 12.95 -4.37
CA ASP A 103 -20.04 13.44 -5.21
C ASP A 103 -21.12 14.07 -4.31
N PRO A 104 -20.86 15.25 -3.73
CA PRO A 104 -21.69 15.81 -2.68
C PRO A 104 -23.01 16.42 -3.19
N GLY A 105 -23.10 16.69 -4.49
CA GLY A 105 -24.21 17.42 -5.10
C GLY A 105 -24.30 18.88 -4.67
N PRO A 106 -25.34 19.62 -5.12
CA PRO A 106 -25.60 21.00 -4.70
C PRO A 106 -26.23 21.07 -3.31
N ALA A 107 -25.84 20.19 -2.38
CA ALA A 107 -26.38 20.14 -1.03
C ALA A 107 -26.05 21.43 -0.25
N PRO A 108 -26.90 21.86 0.71
CA PRO A 108 -26.60 23.00 1.55
C PRO A 108 -25.22 22.88 2.23
N GLY A 109 -24.39 23.91 2.12
CA GLY A 109 -23.02 23.93 2.66
C GLY A 109 -21.94 23.46 1.69
N VAL A 110 -22.28 22.84 0.56
CA VAL A 110 -21.33 22.52 -0.51
C VAL A 110 -21.05 23.77 -1.32
N THR A 111 -19.81 24.27 -1.24
CA THR A 111 -19.43 25.55 -1.86
C THR A 111 -18.70 25.40 -3.19
N ASP A 112 -18.18 24.20 -3.45
CA ASP A 112 -17.36 23.83 -4.61
C ASP A 112 -18.09 22.95 -5.62
N TRP A 113 -19.42 22.80 -5.50
CA TRP A 113 -20.24 22.20 -6.55
C TRP A 113 -20.24 23.09 -7.80
N PRO A 114 -20.01 22.55 -9.01
CA PRO A 114 -19.96 23.35 -10.24
C PRO A 114 -21.31 24.02 -10.52
N ARG A 115 -21.28 25.32 -10.83
CA ARG A 115 -22.50 26.10 -11.15
C ARG A 115 -22.73 26.28 -12.65
N SER A 116 -21.69 26.07 -13.44
CA SER A 116 -21.70 26.25 -14.88
C SER A 116 -20.58 25.44 -15.52
N GLY A 117 -20.73 25.07 -16.77
CA GLY A 117 -19.67 24.48 -17.59
C GLY A 117 -20.25 23.55 -18.64
N THR A 118 -19.37 23.00 -19.47
CA THR A 118 -19.74 22.03 -20.51
C THR A 118 -18.73 20.91 -20.55
N ASP A 119 -19.21 19.69 -20.72
CA ASP A 119 -18.41 18.50 -20.88
C ASP A 119 -19.06 17.55 -21.91
N MET A 120 -18.59 16.31 -21.97
CA MET A 120 -19.10 15.30 -22.89
C MET A 120 -20.53 14.83 -22.58
N PHE A 121 -21.05 15.08 -21.38
CA PHE A 121 -22.40 14.72 -20.94
C PHE A 121 -23.39 15.88 -21.10
N GLY A 122 -22.92 17.11 -21.30
CA GLY A 122 -23.75 18.25 -21.65
C GLY A 122 -23.37 19.52 -20.89
N THR A 123 -24.38 20.32 -20.54
CA THR A 123 -24.17 21.59 -19.82
C THR A 123 -24.48 21.43 -18.34
N CYS A 124 -23.53 21.77 -17.49
CA CYS A 124 -23.78 21.97 -16.07
C CYS A 124 -24.38 23.36 -15.84
N ASN A 125 -25.42 23.43 -15.03
CA ASN A 125 -26.12 24.67 -14.65
C ASN A 125 -26.28 24.81 -13.13
N GLY A 126 -25.48 24.07 -12.34
CA GLY A 126 -25.56 24.06 -10.89
C GLY A 126 -26.61 23.11 -10.30
N SER A 127 -27.44 22.48 -11.13
CA SER A 127 -28.36 21.45 -10.66
C SER A 127 -27.64 20.13 -10.34
N TRP A 128 -28.38 19.21 -9.73
CA TRP A 128 -27.94 17.82 -9.60
C TRP A 128 -28.11 17.11 -10.95
N SER A 129 -27.01 17.01 -11.69
CA SER A 129 -27.00 16.43 -13.03
C SER A 129 -25.66 15.77 -13.33
N GLU A 130 -25.67 14.82 -14.27
CA GLU A 130 -24.47 14.11 -14.73
C GLU A 130 -23.36 15.05 -15.21
N PRO A 131 -23.64 16.13 -16.00
CA PRO A 131 -22.61 17.11 -16.33
C PRO A 131 -21.99 17.80 -15.11
N CYS A 132 -22.80 18.18 -14.11
CA CYS A 132 -22.25 18.83 -12.92
C CYS A 132 -21.42 17.85 -12.05
N ALA A 133 -21.85 16.59 -11.94
CA ALA A 133 -21.11 15.55 -11.23
C ALA A 133 -19.77 15.23 -11.92
N TYR A 134 -19.76 15.16 -13.25
CA TYR A 134 -18.55 14.93 -14.04
C TYR A 134 -17.56 16.10 -13.92
N LEU A 135 -18.04 17.34 -14.05
CA LEU A 135 -17.20 18.52 -13.80
C LEU A 135 -16.67 18.56 -12.37
N TYR A 136 -17.45 18.16 -11.37
CA TYR A 136 -16.99 18.10 -9.99
C TYR A 136 -15.83 17.11 -9.85
N GLY A 137 -16.00 15.89 -10.36
CA GLY A 137 -14.94 14.87 -10.37
C GLY A 137 -13.67 15.34 -11.06
N GLN A 138 -13.78 15.96 -12.25
CA GLN A 138 -12.63 16.54 -12.95
C GLN A 138 -11.93 17.63 -12.13
N GLN A 139 -12.68 18.50 -11.47
CA GLN A 139 -12.12 19.56 -10.62
C GLN A 139 -11.40 18.99 -9.40
N ARG A 140 -11.95 17.94 -8.76
CA ARG A 140 -11.30 17.25 -7.64
C ARG A 140 -10.03 16.53 -8.07
N ALA A 141 -10.05 15.82 -9.20
CA ALA A 141 -8.87 15.19 -9.76
C ALA A 141 -7.78 16.22 -10.12
N THR A 142 -8.16 17.33 -10.73
CA THR A 142 -7.23 18.44 -11.06
C THR A 142 -6.64 19.05 -9.79
N TYR A 143 -7.46 19.26 -8.76
CA TYR A 143 -7.01 19.76 -7.46
C TYR A 143 -5.93 18.84 -6.87
N SER A 144 -6.19 17.54 -6.76
CA SER A 144 -5.23 16.58 -6.21
C SER A 144 -3.97 16.44 -7.07
N TYR A 145 -4.10 16.45 -8.41
CA TYR A 145 -2.95 16.48 -9.31
C TYR A 145 -2.05 17.70 -9.03
N ASN A 146 -2.66 18.88 -8.86
CA ASN A 146 -1.93 20.11 -8.60
C ASN A 146 -1.21 20.11 -7.24
N LEU A 147 -1.78 19.46 -6.22
CA LEU A 147 -1.12 19.30 -4.93
C LEU A 147 0.18 18.50 -5.06
N VAL A 148 0.18 17.41 -5.83
CA VAL A 148 1.38 16.60 -6.04
C VAL A 148 2.34 17.27 -7.02
N SER A 149 1.84 17.90 -8.08
CA SER A 149 2.70 18.54 -9.08
C SER A 149 3.47 19.74 -8.51
N ALA A 150 2.92 20.42 -7.49
CA ALA A 150 3.61 21.46 -6.73
C ALA A 150 4.80 20.92 -5.90
N VAL A 151 4.80 19.63 -5.57
CA VAL A 151 5.88 18.95 -4.83
C VAL A 151 6.83 18.24 -5.79
N ASN A 152 6.29 17.47 -6.73
CA ASN A 152 7.01 16.64 -7.67
C ASN A 152 6.14 16.39 -8.94
N LEU A 153 6.40 17.17 -9.98
CA LEU A 153 5.69 17.10 -11.27
C LEU A 153 5.86 15.75 -11.98
N ASP A 154 7.06 15.18 -11.93
CA ASP A 154 7.34 13.89 -12.57
C ASP A 154 6.54 12.79 -11.90
N LEU A 155 6.48 12.78 -10.56
CA LEU A 155 5.67 11.82 -9.82
C LEU A 155 4.18 11.99 -10.12
N ALA A 156 3.67 13.23 -10.13
CA ALA A 156 2.26 13.48 -10.44
C ALA A 156 1.85 12.90 -11.80
N SER A 157 2.76 12.94 -12.79
CA SER A 157 2.51 12.46 -14.16
C SER A 157 2.82 10.99 -14.41
N THR A 158 3.65 10.34 -13.58
CA THR A 158 4.13 8.96 -13.82
C THR A 158 3.74 7.94 -12.77
N ALA A 159 3.33 8.38 -11.57
CA ALA A 159 2.92 7.47 -10.51
C ALA A 159 1.59 6.78 -10.85
N PRO A 160 1.40 5.53 -10.39
CA PRO A 160 0.06 4.96 -10.30
C PRO A 160 -0.81 5.78 -9.34
N TRP A 161 -2.03 6.08 -9.76
CA TRP A 161 -3.06 6.75 -8.95
C TRP A 161 -4.20 5.79 -8.62
N TRP A 162 -4.58 5.76 -7.35
CA TRP A 162 -5.70 4.99 -6.82
C TRP A 162 -6.84 5.93 -6.45
N LEU A 163 -8.06 5.44 -6.61
CA LEU A 163 -9.27 6.15 -6.20
C LEU A 163 -9.73 5.57 -4.87
N ASP A 164 -9.73 6.41 -3.84
CA ASP A 164 -10.20 6.04 -2.52
C ASP A 164 -11.71 6.29 -2.43
N ILE A 165 -12.46 5.18 -2.40
CA ILE A 165 -13.92 5.14 -2.37
C ILE A 165 -14.33 4.61 -1.01
N GLU A 166 -14.75 5.52 -0.14
CA GLU A 166 -15.17 5.18 1.22
C GLU A 166 -16.56 5.71 1.51
N THR A 167 -17.32 5.02 2.35
CA THR A 167 -18.64 5.49 2.80
C THR A 167 -18.58 6.76 3.65
N SER A 168 -17.41 7.07 4.21
CA SER A 168 -17.12 8.28 5.00
C SER A 168 -16.86 9.53 4.15
N ASN A 169 -16.63 9.40 2.84
CA ASN A 169 -16.45 10.56 1.97
C ASN A 169 -17.76 11.36 1.81
N THR A 170 -17.66 12.53 1.18
CA THR A 170 -18.82 13.40 0.96
C THR A 170 -19.61 12.93 -0.26
N TRP A 171 -20.70 12.23 0.01
CA TRP A 171 -21.65 11.75 -1.00
C TRP A 171 -22.99 12.45 -0.85
N ALA A 172 -23.67 12.65 -1.96
CA ALA A 172 -25.07 13.01 -1.98
C ALA A 172 -25.88 11.84 -1.43
N THR A 173 -26.06 11.83 -0.11
CA THR A 173 -26.94 10.87 0.57
C THR A 173 -28.38 11.41 0.58
N PRO A 174 -29.42 10.56 0.48
CA PRO A 174 -30.79 11.00 0.65
C PRO A 174 -31.02 11.57 2.07
N PRO A 175 -31.76 12.68 2.19
CA PRO A 175 -33.20 12.52 2.41
C PRO A 175 -34.05 12.96 1.21
N THR A 176 -33.43 13.42 0.12
CA THR A 176 -34.13 13.90 -1.07
C THR A 176 -34.54 12.73 -1.97
N LYS A 177 -35.85 12.48 -2.09
CA LYS A 177 -36.41 11.44 -2.97
C LYS A 177 -35.93 11.65 -4.42
N GLY A 178 -35.15 10.71 -4.97
CA GLY A 178 -34.67 10.74 -6.36
C GLY A 178 -33.17 10.97 -6.56
N TYR A 179 -32.37 11.08 -5.49
CA TYR A 179 -30.93 11.29 -5.56
C TYR A 179 -30.21 9.97 -5.23
N GLN A 180 -29.75 9.27 -6.27
CA GLN A 180 -28.73 8.22 -6.16
C GLN A 180 -27.40 8.85 -6.60
N GLY A 181 -26.27 8.43 -6.03
CA GLY A 181 -24.95 8.91 -6.45
C GLY A 181 -24.81 8.79 -7.97
N LEU A 182 -24.49 9.90 -8.63
CA LEU A 182 -24.35 9.94 -10.09
C LEU A 182 -22.97 9.41 -10.49
N ASN A 183 -22.00 9.52 -9.59
CA ASN A 183 -20.72 8.84 -9.67
C ASN A 183 -20.80 7.48 -8.96
N VAL A 184 -21.47 6.49 -9.56
CA VAL A 184 -21.22 5.08 -9.21
C VAL A 184 -19.89 4.70 -9.84
N ALA A 185 -18.93 4.29 -9.01
CA ALA A 185 -17.70 3.68 -9.51
C ALA A 185 -18.09 2.49 -10.42
N ALA A 186 -17.80 2.64 -11.71
CA ALA A 186 -18.04 1.62 -12.72
C ALA A 186 -17.03 0.49 -12.60
#